data_AF-A0A831SF18-F1
#
_entry.id   AF-A0A831SF18-F1
#
_cell.length_a   1.000
_cell.length_b   1.000
_cell.length_c   1.000
_cell.angle_alpha   90.00
_cell.angle_beta   90.00
_cell.angle_gamma   90.00
#
_symmetry.space_group_name_H-M   'P 1'
#
loop_
_entity.id
_entity.type
_entity.pdbx_description
1 polymer ?
#
loop_
_entity_poly.entity_id
_entity_poly.type
_entity_poly.pdbx_seq_one_letter_code
_entity_poly.pdbx_strand_id
1 'polypeptide(L)'
;MAPKAVFRTLVIENVHPVDAIIIKQDMLSIGGEVAIPKDVLEVKDKECRILVMGTMRQLEELVRKLYRHHSRIKGIARELEDFVKGEYEGAKDRKKDL
;
A
#
# COMPACT_ATOMS: atom_id res chain seq x y z
N MET A 1 -13.78 14.48 6.74
CA MET A 1 -13.80 13.06 7.17
C MET A 1 -13.62 12.03 6.06
N ALA A 2 -14.03 12.28 4.81
CA ALA A 2 -14.12 11.25 3.77
C ALA A 2 -12.89 10.32 3.59
N PRO A 3 -11.62 10.80 3.56
CA PRO A 3 -10.46 9.91 3.37
C PRO A 3 -10.22 8.88 4.48
N LYS A 4 -10.79 9.10 5.68
CA LYS A 4 -10.74 8.15 6.81
C LYS A 4 -11.85 7.10 6.73
N ALA A 5 -12.88 7.32 5.92
CA ALA A 5 -14.03 6.43 5.78
C ALA A 5 -13.95 5.55 4.53
N VAL A 6 -13.15 5.95 3.54
CA VAL A 6 -12.94 5.16 2.32
C VAL A 6 -11.86 4.11 2.58
N PHE A 7 -12.27 2.85 2.69
CA PHE A 7 -11.39 1.70 2.85
C PHE A 7 -11.11 1.03 1.50
N ARG A 8 -9.86 0.60 1.30
CA ARG A 8 -9.41 -0.13 0.11
C ARG A 8 -8.59 -1.34 0.50
N THR A 9 -8.61 -2.33 -0.38
CA THR A 9 -7.86 -3.56 -0.27
C THR A 9 -7.15 -3.77 -1.60
N LEU A 10 -5.82 -3.86 -1.55
CA LEU A 10 -4.95 -3.87 -2.73
C LEU A 10 -4.09 -5.12 -2.70
N VAL A 11 -4.06 -5.85 -3.81
CA VAL A 11 -3.08 -6.92 -4.02
C VAL A 11 -1.87 -6.31 -4.71
N ILE A 12 -0.70 -6.46 -4.10
CA ILE A 12 0.58 -6.10 -4.72
C ILE A 12 1.31 -7.40 -5.03
N GLU A 13 1.66 -7.57 -6.30
CA GLU A 13 2.37 -8.75 -6.79
C GLU A 13 3.87 -8.48 -6.91
N ASN A 14 4.66 -9.53 -7.09
CA ASN A 14 6.10 -9.43 -7.36
C ASN A 14 6.88 -8.66 -6.26
N VAL A 15 6.49 -8.86 -4.99
CA VAL A 15 7.11 -8.17 -3.85
C VAL A 15 8.24 -9.02 -3.29
N HIS A 16 9.42 -8.41 -3.15
CA HIS A 16 10.53 -9.06 -2.47
C HIS A 16 10.17 -9.36 -1.00
N PRO A 17 10.48 -10.55 -0.44
CA PRO A 17 10.06 -10.95 0.90
C PRO A 17 10.42 -9.96 2.02
N VAL A 18 11.64 -9.40 1.96
CA VAL A 18 12.09 -8.34 2.90
C VAL A 18 11.21 -7.08 2.78
N ASP A 19 10.84 -6.69 1.57
CA ASP A 19 10.03 -5.50 1.32
C ASP A 19 8.60 -5.74 1.81
N ALA A 20 8.05 -6.95 1.65
CA ALA A 20 6.75 -7.34 2.21
C ALA A 20 6.70 -7.17 3.74
N ILE A 21 7.78 -7.54 4.44
CA ILE A 21 7.89 -7.37 5.89
C ILE A 21 7.98 -5.88 6.24
N ILE A 22 8.78 -5.09 5.52
CA ILE A 22 8.89 -3.64 5.74
C ILE A 22 7.53 -2.97 5.56
N ILE A 23 6.83 -3.26 4.46
CA ILE A 23 5.49 -2.71 4.17
C ILE A 23 4.51 -3.09 5.28
N LYS A 24 4.54 -4.34 5.75
CA LYS A 24 3.70 -4.78 6.88
C LYS A 24 4.01 -3.99 8.16
N GLN A 25 5.28 -3.82 8.51
CA GLN A 25 5.65 -3.07 9.72
C GLN A 25 5.25 -1.59 9.64
N ASP A 26 5.47 -0.95 8.49
CA ASP A 26 5.05 0.43 8.27
C ASP A 26 3.54 0.58 8.34
N MET A 27 2.79 -0.36 7.75
CA MET A 27 1.33 -0.33 7.77
C MET A 27 0.76 -0.58 9.19
N LEU A 28 1.34 -1.50 9.95
CA LEU A 28 0.95 -1.73 11.35
C LEU A 28 1.17 -0.48 12.20
N SER A 29 2.29 0.22 12.00
CA SER A 29 2.62 1.43 12.77
C SER A 29 1.68 2.62 12.52
N ILE A 30 0.89 2.60 11.44
CA ILE A 30 -0.14 3.60 11.13
C ILE A 30 -1.57 3.10 11.41
N GLY A 31 -1.70 1.91 12.02
CA GLY A 31 -2.97 1.28 12.39
C GLY A 31 -3.70 0.61 11.23
N GLY A 32 -3.00 0.25 10.16
CA GLY A 32 -3.51 -0.56 9.06
C GLY A 32 -3.04 -2.02 9.14
N GLU A 33 -3.27 -2.81 8.08
CA GLU A 33 -2.82 -4.20 8.03
C GLU A 33 -2.30 -4.59 6.64
N VAL A 34 -1.37 -5.56 6.60
CA VAL A 34 -0.88 -6.19 5.37
C VAL A 34 -0.83 -7.69 5.59
N ALA A 35 -1.63 -8.45 4.83
CA ALA A 35 -1.47 -9.90 4.80
C ALA A 35 -0.24 -10.25 3.95
N ILE A 36 0.66 -11.04 4.51
CA ILE A 36 1.86 -11.55 3.85
C ILE A 36 1.85 -13.09 3.94
N PRO A 37 2.54 -13.81 3.05
CA PRO A 37 2.61 -15.27 3.12
C PRO A 37 3.25 -15.75 4.42
N LYS A 38 2.81 -16.93 4.89
CA LYS A 38 3.33 -17.54 6.13
C LYS A 38 4.82 -17.87 6.05
N ASP A 39 5.29 -18.19 4.85
CA ASP A 39 6.63 -18.66 4.51
C ASP A 39 7.55 -17.52 4.04
N VAL A 40 7.13 -16.25 4.18
CA VAL A 40 7.88 -15.06 3.76
C VAL A 40 9.28 -14.95 4.38
N LEU A 41 9.51 -15.55 5.55
CA LEU A 41 10.83 -15.59 6.20
C LEU A 41 11.71 -16.74 5.70
N GLU A 42 11.09 -17.80 5.20
CA GLU A 42 11.75 -19.02 4.74
C GLU A 42 12.22 -18.90 3.30
N VAL A 43 11.45 -18.19 2.47
CA VAL A 43 11.71 -18.05 1.05
C VAL A 43 12.29 -16.66 0.78
N LYS A 44 13.61 -16.55 0.65
CA LYS A 44 14.30 -15.26 0.42
C LYS A 44 14.40 -14.87 -1.05
N ASP A 45 14.43 -15.85 -1.95
CA ASP A 45 14.74 -15.63 -3.36
C ASP A 45 13.51 -15.65 -4.28
N LYS A 46 12.31 -15.81 -3.71
CA LYS A 46 11.06 -15.83 -4.47
C LYS A 46 10.24 -14.61 -4.13
N GLU A 47 9.81 -13.89 -5.16
CA GLU A 47 8.84 -12.83 -5.02
C GLU A 47 7.49 -13.37 -4.52
N CYS A 48 6.76 -12.52 -3.82
CA CYS A 48 5.50 -12.88 -3.19
C CYS A 48 4.39 -11.88 -3.49
N ARG A 49 3.16 -12.27 -3.13
CA ARG A 49 1.97 -11.42 -3.22
C ARG A 49 1.56 -11.02 -1.82
N ILE A 50 1.22 -9.75 -1.64
CA ILE A 50 0.76 -9.20 -0.37
C ILE A 50 -0.60 -8.51 -0.54
N LEU A 51 -1.39 -8.47 0.53
CA LEU A 51 -2.69 -7.79 0.57
C LEU A 51 -2.61 -6.60 1.52
N VAL A 52 -2.55 -5.38 0.98
CA VAL A 52 -2.52 -4.14 1.76
C VAL A 52 -3.95 -3.66 2.00
N MET A 53 -4.30 -3.42 3.26
CA MET A 53 -5.66 -3.08 3.67
C MET A 53 -5.65 -1.85 4.57
N GLY A 54 -6.38 -0.81 4.15
CA GLY A 54 -6.47 0.41 4.95
C GLY A 54 -7.35 1.48 4.33
N THR A 55 -7.53 2.55 5.08
CA THR A 55 -8.20 3.76 4.61
C THR A 55 -7.31 4.53 3.65
N MET A 56 -7.90 5.37 2.79
CA MET A 56 -7.12 6.22 1.87
C MET A 56 -6.07 7.06 2.61
N ARG A 57 -6.40 7.59 3.80
CA ARG A 57 -5.44 8.30 4.66
C ARG A 57 -4.26 7.43 5.09
N GLN A 58 -4.50 6.15 5.41
CA GLN A 58 -3.43 5.23 5.79
C GLN A 58 -2.56 4.88 4.57
N LEU A 59 -3.17 4.69 3.39
CA LEU A 59 -2.41 4.42 2.17
C LEU A 59 -1.50 5.61 1.78
N GLU A 60 -1.97 6.86 1.93
CA GLU A 60 -1.14 8.06 1.75
C GLU A 60 0.05 8.10 2.70
N GLU A 61 -0.17 7.79 3.98
CA GLU A 61 0.89 7.80 4.97
C GLU A 61 1.88 6.66 4.74
N LEU A 62 1.39 5.49 4.29
CA LEU A 62 2.22 4.37 3.86
C LEU A 62 3.14 4.81 2.71
N VAL A 63 2.62 5.44 1.66
CA VAL A 63 3.43 5.98 0.53
C VAL A 63 4.58 6.85 1.04
N ARG A 64 4.30 7.78 1.96
CA ARG A 64 5.34 8.67 2.54
C ARG A 64 6.42 7.90 3.30
N LYS A 65 6.07 6.82 3.99
CA LYS A 65 7.02 5.95 4.68
C LYS A 65 7.85 5.13 3.70
N LEU A 66 7.22 4.53 2.68
CA LEU A 66 7.89 3.73 1.65
C LEU A 66 8.99 4.53 0.92
N TYR A 67 8.77 5.82 0.66
CA TYR A 67 9.79 6.67 0.04
C TYR A 67 11.07 6.90 0.85
N ARG A 68 11.05 6.64 2.17
CA ARG A 68 12.22 6.79 3.07
C ARG A 68 13.12 5.57 3.10
N HIS A 69 12.66 4.45 2.55
CA HIS A 69 13.42 3.21 2.48
C HIS A 69 14.30 3.14 1.23
N HIS A 70 14.92 1.99 0.98
CA HIS A 70 15.86 1.75 -0.13
C HIS A 70 15.19 1.84 -1.51
N SER A 71 15.98 1.89 -2.59
CA SER A 71 15.50 2.15 -3.96
C SER A 71 14.39 1.21 -4.45
N ARG A 72 14.51 -0.11 -4.22
CA ARG A 72 13.54 -1.12 -4.70
C ARG A 72 12.09 -0.84 -4.27
N ILE A 73 11.87 -0.52 -3.00
CA ILE A 73 10.52 -0.29 -2.45
C ILE A 73 9.90 1.04 -2.94
N LYS A 74 10.72 1.96 -3.48
CA LYS A 74 10.22 3.22 -4.06
C LYS A 74 9.44 2.99 -5.34
N GLY A 75 9.65 1.86 -6.03
CA GLY A 75 8.80 1.43 -7.15
C GLY A 75 7.36 1.19 -6.68
N ILE A 76 7.21 0.38 -5.63
CA ILE A 76 5.92 0.11 -4.97
C ILE A 76 5.30 1.40 -4.44
N ALA A 77 6.11 2.30 -3.84
CA ALA A 77 5.63 3.59 -3.35
C ALA A 77 5.00 4.43 -4.46
N ARG A 78 5.61 4.47 -5.65
CA ARG A 78 5.11 5.22 -6.81
C ARG A 78 3.80 4.66 -7.32
N GLU A 79 3.71 3.35 -7.52
CA GLU A 79 2.47 2.71 -7.99
C GLU A 79 1.31 2.92 -7.00
N LEU A 80 1.59 2.81 -5.69
CA LEU A 80 0.59 3.08 -4.67
C LEU A 80 0.18 4.57 -4.65
N GLU A 81 1.12 5.48 -4.86
CA GLU A 81 0.85 6.92 -4.96
C GLU A 81 -0.07 7.24 -6.15
N ASP A 82 0.20 6.64 -7.31
CA ASP A 82 -0.61 6.84 -8.52
C ASP A 82 -2.03 6.30 -8.32
N PHE A 83 -2.19 5.13 -7.69
CA PHE A 83 -3.50 4.60 -7.29
C PHE A 83 -4.25 5.57 -6.38
N VAL A 84 -3.59 6.07 -5.33
CA VAL A 84 -4.20 6.98 -4.36
C VAL A 84 -4.65 8.28 -5.03
N LYS A 85 -3.85 8.84 -5.94
CA LYS A 85 -4.20 10.04 -6.73
C LYS A 85 -5.41 9.78 -7.64
N GLY A 86 -5.41 8.67 -8.37
CA GLY A 86 -6.51 8.31 -9.27
C GLY A 86 -7.86 8.17 -8.54
N GLU A 87 -7.86 7.63 -7.32
CA GLU A 87 -9.08 7.54 -6.49
C GLU A 87 -9.64 8.92 -6.11
N TYR A 88 -8.78 9.92 -5.89
CA TYR A 88 -9.23 11.29 -5.61
C TYR A 88 -9.77 12.01 -6.85
N GLU A 89 -9.15 11.78 -8.01
CA GLU A 89 -9.58 12.36 -9.29
C GLU A 89 -10.94 11.79 -9.72
N GLY A 90 -11.08 10.46 -9.72
CA GLY A 90 -12.37 9.82 -10.01
C GLY A 90 -13.47 10.12 -8.99
N ALA A 91 -13.14 10.58 -7.78
CA ALA A 91 -14.12 11.09 -6.81
C ALA A 91 -14.58 12.53 -7.11
N LYS A 92 -13.77 13.34 -7.80
CA LYS A 92 -14.14 14.70 -8.23
C LYS A 92 -15.06 14.67 -9.44
N ASP A 93 -14.81 13.78 -10.40
CA ASP A 93 -15.64 13.66 -11.60
C ASP A 93 -17.06 13.18 -11.26
N ARG A 94 -17.19 12.19 -10.36
CA ARG A 94 -18.50 11.71 -9.87
C ARG A 94 -19.33 12.76 -9.12
N LYS A 95 -18.72 13.82 -8.61
CA LYS A 95 -19.44 14.95 -7.99
C LYS A 95 -19.96 15.97 -9.01
N LYS A 96 -19.50 15.92 -10.26
CA LYS A 96 -19.88 16.85 -11.32
C LYS A 96 -21.16 16.42 -12.03
N ASP A 97 -21.52 15.14 -11.91
CA ASP A 97 -22.72 14.52 -12.49
C ASP A 97 -23.92 14.49 -11.51
N LEU A 98 -23.83 15.21 -10.38
CA LEU A 98 -24.84 15.36 -9.32
C LEU A 98 -25.19 16.84 -9.15
#